data_AF-A0A411Z7L4-F1
#
_entry.id   AF-A0A411Z7L4-F1
#
_cell.length_a   1.000
_cell.length_b   1.000
_cell.length_c   1.000
_cell.angle_alpha   90.00
_cell.angle_beta   90.00
_cell.angle_gamma   90.00
#
_symmetry.space_group_name_H-M   'P 1'
#
loop_
_entity.id
_entity.type
_entity.pdbx_description
1 polymer ?
#
loop_
_entity_poly.entity_id
_entity_poly.type
_entity_poly.pdbx_seq_one_letter_code
_entity_poly.pdbx_strand_id
1 'polypeptide(L)'
;MLVQRHATTFIIQTAHRANDFQEFARFSQDNGATWSAWSRTVSQRSLLGTVSQSSGVPTGAVIERGSNANGEYVRFADGHQVCRTVAQTIDIATAVGSVFRGLGSGVSWPAAFSAVPFVVHMPTDSANLWGGNQLSSSATNAVLRLMAPTSVTGVQGWSLGIGRWF
;
A
#
# COMPACT_ATOMS: atom_id res chain seq x y z
N MET A 1 -8.17 -13.07 -31.40
CA MET A 1 -9.41 -12.46 -30.85
C MET A 1 -10.57 -13.37 -31.21
N LEU A 2 -11.46 -13.63 -30.26
CA LEU A 2 -12.68 -14.42 -30.43
C LEU A 2 -13.89 -13.47 -30.40
N VAL A 3 -14.90 -13.73 -31.23
CA VAL A 3 -16.16 -12.99 -31.26
C VAL A 3 -17.30 -13.98 -31.07
N GLN A 4 -18.19 -13.70 -30.13
CA GLN A 4 -19.35 -14.54 -29.82
C GLN A 4 -20.61 -13.69 -29.87
N ARG A 5 -21.59 -14.13 -30.66
CA ARG A 5 -22.91 -13.51 -30.73
C ARG A 5 -23.89 -14.35 -29.90
N HIS A 6 -24.48 -13.73 -28.89
CA HIS A 6 -25.42 -14.38 -27.98
C HIS A 6 -26.87 -13.97 -28.26
N ALA A 7 -27.08 -12.82 -28.89
CA ALA A 7 -28.38 -12.38 -29.41
C ALA A 7 -28.20 -11.48 -30.63
N THR A 8 -29.30 -11.05 -31.26
CA THR A 8 -29.27 -10.09 -32.37
C THR A 8 -28.49 -8.82 -32.02
N THR A 9 -28.66 -8.35 -30.79
CA THR A 9 -28.05 -7.12 -30.30
C THR A 9 -26.85 -7.36 -29.38
N PHE A 10 -26.73 -8.53 -28.74
CA PHE A 10 -25.70 -8.81 -27.75
C PHE A 10 -24.52 -9.61 -28.31
N ILE A 11 -23.34 -8.99 -28.33
CA ILE A 11 -22.09 -9.54 -28.86
C ILE A 11 -20.97 -9.34 -27.83
N ILE A 12 -20.16 -10.37 -27.61
CA ILE A 12 -18.96 -10.32 -26.76
C ILE A 12 -17.72 -10.53 -27.64
N GLN A 13 -16.66 -9.79 -27.35
CA GLN A 13 -15.33 -10.04 -27.90
C GLN A 13 -14.34 -10.32 -26.77
N THR A 14 -13.52 -11.35 -26.97
CA THR A 14 -12.43 -11.72 -26.07
C THR A 14 -11.10 -11.65 -26.81
N ALA A 15 -10.11 -11.02 -26.19
CA ALA A 15 -8.75 -10.94 -26.70
C ALA A 15 -7.75 -11.40 -25.63
N HIS A 16 -6.67 -12.05 -26.07
CA HIS A 16 -5.56 -12.43 -25.21
C HIS A 16 -4.31 -11.67 -25.65
N ARG A 17 -3.55 -11.16 -24.69
CA ARG A 17 -2.21 -10.64 -24.95
C ARG A 17 -1.22 -11.81 -24.99
N ALA A 18 -0.40 -11.87 -26.04
CA ALA A 18 0.40 -13.05 -26.37
C ALA A 18 1.48 -13.41 -25.32
N ASN A 19 2.00 -12.42 -24.58
CA ASN A 19 3.18 -12.62 -23.74
C ASN A 19 2.87 -13.02 -22.29
N ASP A 20 1.65 -12.75 -21.82
CA ASP A 20 1.26 -12.89 -20.41
C ASP A 20 -0.12 -13.54 -20.22
N PHE A 21 -0.77 -13.94 -21.32
CA PHE A 21 -2.14 -14.48 -21.33
C PHE A 21 -3.14 -13.60 -20.58
N GLN A 22 -2.93 -12.28 -20.54
CA GLN A 22 -3.95 -11.38 -20.04
C GLN A 22 -5.17 -11.43 -20.97
N GLU A 23 -6.31 -11.80 -20.39
CA GLU A 23 -7.58 -11.83 -21.09
C GLU A 23 -8.29 -10.49 -20.95
N PHE A 24 -8.86 -10.03 -22.06
CA PHE A 24 -9.65 -8.82 -22.14
C PHE A 24 -10.98 -9.13 -22.78
N ALA A 25 -12.06 -8.56 -22.24
CA ALA A 25 -13.39 -8.66 -22.77
C ALA A 25 -14.00 -7.28 -23.02
N ARG A 26 -14.82 -7.19 -24.06
CA ARG A 26 -15.74 -6.08 -24.29
C ARG A 26 -17.05 -6.60 -24.88
N PHE A 27 -18.11 -5.82 -24.77
CA PHE A 27 -19.42 -6.20 -25.28
C PHE A 27 -20.09 -5.06 -26.05
N SER A 28 -21.05 -5.43 -26.89
CA SER A 28 -21.97 -4.54 -27.57
C SER A 28 -23.40 -5.01 -27.30
N GLN A 29 -24.33 -4.07 -27.14
CA GLN A 29 -25.77 -4.31 -26.94
C GLN A 29 -26.62 -3.74 -28.10
N ASP A 30 -25.98 -3.38 -29.21
CA ASP A 30 -26.61 -2.74 -30.37
C ASP A 30 -26.05 -3.31 -31.69
N ASN A 31 -25.82 -4.63 -31.72
CA ASN A 31 -25.36 -5.36 -32.90
C ASN A 31 -23.99 -4.89 -33.43
N GLY A 32 -23.12 -4.42 -32.53
CA GLY A 32 -21.75 -4.01 -32.83
C GLY A 32 -21.60 -2.54 -33.25
N ALA A 33 -22.65 -1.73 -33.14
CA ALA A 33 -22.58 -0.30 -33.48
C ALA A 33 -21.81 0.50 -32.40
N THR A 34 -22.03 0.20 -31.12
CA THR A 34 -21.26 0.72 -29.99
C THR A 34 -20.66 -0.42 -29.18
N TRP A 35 -19.47 -0.17 -28.64
CA TRP A 35 -18.72 -1.13 -27.84
C TRP A 35 -18.38 -0.52 -26.49
N SER A 36 -18.47 -1.33 -25.43
CA SER A 36 -17.83 -1.00 -24.18
C SER A 36 -16.32 -0.82 -24.38
N ALA A 37 -15.69 -0.10 -23.45
CA ALA A 37 -14.24 -0.16 -23.34
C ALA A 37 -13.77 -1.60 -23.13
N TRP A 38 -12.53 -1.90 -23.53
CA TRP A 38 -11.89 -3.16 -23.17
C TRP A 38 -11.68 -3.21 -21.66
N SER A 39 -12.12 -4.29 -21.05
CA SER A 39 -11.89 -4.59 -19.64
C SER A 39 -10.98 -5.80 -19.52
N ARG A 40 -10.04 -5.77 -18.56
CA ARG A 40 -9.17 -6.92 -18.28
C ARG A 40 -9.90 -7.88 -17.33
N THR A 41 -9.89 -9.17 -17.64
CA THR A 41 -10.39 -10.21 -16.75
C THR A 41 -9.42 -10.39 -15.57
N VAL A 42 -9.94 -10.31 -14.35
CA VAL A 42 -9.20 -10.64 -13.13
C VAL A 42 -9.29 -12.15 -12.90
N SER A 43 -8.14 -12.81 -12.79
CA SER A 43 -8.02 -14.24 -12.52
C SER A 43 -7.01 -14.50 -11.40
N GLN A 44 -6.82 -15.76 -11.03
CA GLN A 44 -5.81 -16.16 -10.04
C GLN A 44 -4.39 -15.65 -10.38
N ARG A 45 -4.07 -15.52 -11.68
CA ARG A 45 -2.77 -14.98 -12.16
C ARG A 45 -2.61 -13.48 -11.95
N SER A 46 -3.69 -12.74 -11.74
CA SER A 46 -3.67 -11.30 -11.48
C SER A 46 -3.90 -10.97 -10.00
N LEU A 47 -4.12 -11.95 -9.13
CA LEU A 47 -4.35 -11.67 -7.71
C LEU A 47 -3.09 -11.15 -7.03
N LEU A 48 -1.95 -11.83 -7.25
CA LEU A 48 -0.67 -11.50 -6.65
C LEU A 48 0.37 -11.14 -7.72
N GLY A 49 1.08 -10.03 -7.53
CA GLY A 49 2.14 -9.58 -8.44
C GLY A 49 2.36 -8.08 -8.32
N THR A 50 3.07 -7.48 -9.27
CA THR A 50 3.27 -6.02 -9.28
C THR A 50 1.94 -5.30 -9.52
N VAL A 51 1.58 -4.42 -8.59
CA VAL A 51 0.42 -3.53 -8.68
C VAL A 51 0.83 -2.27 -9.46
N SER A 52 0.04 -1.92 -10.46
CA SER A 52 0.22 -0.73 -11.28
C SER A 52 -1.13 -0.18 -11.71
N GLN A 53 -1.15 1.12 -12.04
CA GLN A 53 -2.35 1.84 -12.47
C GLN A 53 -2.01 2.85 -13.55
N SER A 54 -3.01 3.22 -14.33
CA SER A 54 -2.97 4.39 -15.21
C SER A 54 -4.28 5.16 -15.07
N SER A 55 -4.18 6.45 -14.69
CA SER A 55 -5.33 7.34 -14.50
C SER A 55 -6.40 6.78 -13.56
N GLY A 56 -5.99 6.11 -12.49
CA GLY A 56 -6.86 5.47 -11.50
C GLY A 56 -7.38 4.09 -11.89
N VAL A 57 -7.03 3.58 -13.08
CA VAL A 57 -7.44 2.25 -13.55
C VAL A 57 -6.34 1.23 -13.26
N PRO A 58 -6.61 0.15 -12.51
CA PRO A 58 -5.63 -0.92 -12.29
C PRO A 58 -5.19 -1.57 -13.61
N THR A 59 -3.88 -1.62 -13.85
CA THR A 59 -3.27 -2.27 -15.01
C THR A 59 -2.44 -3.51 -14.63
N GLY A 60 -2.08 -3.64 -13.35
CA GLY A 60 -1.26 -4.72 -12.79
C GLY A 60 -2.04 -5.78 -12.00
N ALA A 61 -1.40 -6.39 -11.01
CA ALA A 61 -2.05 -7.31 -10.08
C ALA A 61 -2.98 -6.57 -9.09
N VAL A 62 -3.80 -7.31 -8.34
CA VAL A 62 -4.71 -6.76 -7.32
C VAL A 62 -3.95 -6.44 -6.03
N ILE A 63 -3.02 -7.31 -5.63
CA ILE A 63 -2.25 -7.19 -4.40
C ILE A 63 -0.77 -7.42 -4.72
N GLU A 64 0.08 -6.52 -4.22
CA GLU A 64 1.53 -6.66 -4.21
C GLU A 64 2.00 -6.72 -2.76
N ARG A 65 2.94 -7.61 -2.47
CA ARG A 65 3.68 -7.64 -1.21
C ARG A 65 5.17 -7.55 -1.50
N GLY A 66 5.87 -6.78 -0.69
CA GLY A 66 7.32 -6.67 -0.78
C GLY A 66 7.95 -6.40 0.57
N SER A 67 9.24 -6.72 0.67
CA SER A 67 10.07 -6.43 1.83
C SER A 67 11.46 -6.01 1.37
N ASN A 68 12.05 -5.05 2.07
CA ASN A 68 13.42 -4.61 1.87
C ASN A 68 14.06 -4.24 3.21
N ALA A 69 15.28 -3.71 3.19
CA ALA A 69 16.01 -3.35 4.41
C ALA A 69 15.28 -2.31 5.30
N ASN A 70 14.29 -1.60 4.76
CA ASN A 70 13.54 -0.59 5.50
C ASN A 70 12.24 -1.12 6.08
N GLY A 71 11.80 -2.33 5.73
CA GLY A 71 10.59 -2.96 6.27
C GLY A 71 9.80 -3.73 5.21
N GLU A 72 8.49 -3.81 5.40
CA GLU A 72 7.58 -4.53 4.51
C GLU A 72 6.36 -3.69 4.13
N TYR A 73 5.75 -4.02 2.99
CA TYR A 73 4.53 -3.35 2.53
C TYR A 73 3.55 -4.31 1.87
N VAL A 74 2.29 -3.89 1.88
CA VAL A 74 1.22 -4.41 1.03
C VAL A 74 0.66 -3.24 0.23
N ARG A 75 0.60 -3.39 -1.09
CA ARG A 75 0.02 -2.42 -2.01
C ARG A 75 -1.20 -3.03 -2.68
N PHE A 76 -2.26 -2.25 -2.81
CA PHE A 76 -3.55 -2.67 -3.37
C PHE A 76 -3.86 -1.88 -4.64
N ALA A 77 -4.49 -2.56 -5.61
CA ALA A 77 -4.88 -1.97 -6.88
C ALA A 77 -5.82 -0.76 -6.76
N ASP A 78 -6.57 -0.67 -5.67
CA ASP A 78 -7.46 0.46 -5.37
C ASP A 78 -6.74 1.73 -4.90
N GLY A 79 -5.41 1.68 -4.79
CA GLY A 79 -4.58 2.79 -4.34
C GLY A 79 -4.17 2.75 -2.88
N HIS A 80 -4.69 1.83 -2.07
CA HIS A 80 -4.23 1.70 -0.69
C HIS A 80 -2.84 1.06 -0.62
N GLN A 81 -2.07 1.52 0.36
CA GLN A 81 -0.79 0.95 0.73
C GLN A 81 -0.68 0.91 2.25
N VAL A 82 -0.15 -0.19 2.76
CA VAL A 82 0.20 -0.38 4.16
C VAL A 82 1.69 -0.66 4.21
N CYS A 83 2.43 0.09 5.02
CA CYS A 83 3.86 -0.10 5.24
C CYS A 83 4.14 -0.29 6.72
N ARG A 84 4.99 -1.27 7.07
CA ARG A 84 5.61 -1.37 8.39
C ARG A 84 7.11 -1.15 8.22
N THR A 85 7.69 -0.23 8.98
CA THR A 85 9.16 -0.06 9.01
C THR A 85 9.83 -1.20 9.76
N VAL A 86 11.14 -1.35 9.56
CA VAL A 86 11.98 -2.08 10.53
C VAL A 86 11.85 -1.45 11.92
N ALA A 87 12.08 -2.28 12.95
CA ALA A 87 12.15 -1.80 14.32
C ALA A 87 13.41 -0.94 14.52
N GLN A 88 13.28 0.11 15.33
CA GLN A 88 14.38 0.93 15.78
C GLN A 88 14.52 0.82 17.29
N THR A 89 15.76 0.75 17.77
CA THR A 89 16.08 0.92 19.18
C THR A 89 16.35 2.40 19.46
N ILE A 90 15.63 2.99 20.41
CA ILE A 90 15.74 4.41 20.78
C ILE A 90 15.77 4.60 22.29
N ASP A 91 16.27 5.75 22.72
CA ASP A 91 16.15 6.21 24.11
C ASP A 91 14.99 7.19 24.24
N ILE A 92 14.15 6.99 25.26
CA ILE A 92 13.10 7.91 25.66
C ILE A 92 13.63 8.71 26.84
N ALA A 93 14.28 9.84 26.55
CA ALA A 93 14.99 10.64 27.56
C ALA A 93 14.62 12.13 27.56
N THR A 94 13.94 12.64 26.53
CA THR A 94 13.56 14.06 26.48
C THR A 94 12.29 14.31 27.28
N ALA A 95 12.38 15.10 28.36
CA ALA A 95 11.20 15.47 29.14
C ALA A 95 10.23 16.37 28.34
N VAL A 96 8.93 16.10 28.46
CA VAL A 96 7.82 16.85 27.86
C VAL A 96 6.68 16.92 28.88
N GLY A 97 6.68 17.97 29.71
CA GLY A 97 5.77 18.04 30.86
C GLY A 97 6.07 16.91 31.85
N SER A 98 5.04 16.16 32.25
CA SER A 98 5.17 15.03 33.20
C SER A 98 5.50 13.68 32.54
N VAL A 99 5.85 13.67 31.25
CA VAL A 99 6.21 12.45 30.50
C VAL A 99 7.55 12.65 29.78
N PHE A 100 8.08 11.58 29.21
CA PHE A 100 9.29 11.57 28.41
C PHE A 100 8.97 11.15 26.97
N ARG A 101 9.80 11.63 26.02
CA ARG A 101 9.74 11.32 24.60
C ARG A 101 11.09 10.83 24.09
N GLY A 102 11.04 9.88 23.17
CA GLY A 102 12.16 9.47 22.32
C GLY A 102 11.81 9.63 20.84
N LEU A 103 12.82 9.87 20.02
CA LEU A 103 12.69 9.95 18.56
C LEU A 103 13.70 9.01 17.92
N GLY A 104 13.27 8.26 16.91
CA GLY A 104 14.17 7.51 16.03
C GLY A 104 14.80 8.39 14.97
N SER A 105 15.78 7.83 14.27
CA SER A 105 16.25 8.42 13.02
C SER A 105 15.19 8.24 11.92
N GLY A 106 15.20 9.11 10.90
CA GLY A 106 14.30 8.96 9.77
C GLY A 106 14.61 7.71 8.95
N VAL A 107 13.62 6.82 8.80
CA VAL A 107 13.71 5.60 7.99
C VAL A 107 12.79 5.72 6.80
N SER A 108 13.30 5.44 5.60
CA SER A 108 12.44 5.46 4.41
C SER A 108 11.33 4.42 4.53
N TRP A 109 10.12 4.73 4.08
CA TRP A 109 9.09 3.70 3.96
C TRP A 109 9.57 2.62 2.97
N PRO A 110 9.26 1.33 3.21
CA PRO A 110 9.62 0.25 2.29
C PRO A 110 9.01 0.43 0.90
N ALA A 111 7.90 1.17 0.78
CA ALA A 111 7.38 1.74 -0.46
C ALA A 111 6.88 3.16 -0.19
N ALA A 112 7.13 4.10 -1.10
CA ALA A 112 6.69 5.49 -0.93
C ALA A 112 5.16 5.64 -1.05
N PHE A 113 4.60 6.61 -0.34
CA PHE A 113 3.21 7.05 -0.45
C PHE A 113 3.10 8.26 -1.39
N SER A 114 1.90 8.57 -1.90
CA SER A 114 1.63 9.76 -2.71
C SER A 114 1.47 11.04 -1.88
N ALA A 115 1.11 10.87 -0.60
CA ALA A 115 1.02 11.93 0.40
C ALA A 115 1.46 11.39 1.77
N VAL A 116 1.52 12.25 2.79
CA VAL A 116 1.81 11.80 4.17
C VAL A 116 0.73 10.79 4.59
N PRO A 117 1.09 9.53 4.91
CA PRO A 117 0.11 8.53 5.31
C PRO A 117 -0.41 8.80 6.74
N PHE A 118 -1.46 8.10 7.13
CA PHE A 118 -1.80 7.93 8.54
C PHE A 118 -0.73 7.06 9.19
N VAL A 119 -0.04 7.58 10.20
CA VAL A 119 1.07 6.89 10.86
C VAL A 119 0.71 6.55 12.30
N VAL A 120 1.01 5.31 12.68
CA VAL A 120 0.96 4.85 14.06
C VAL A 120 2.34 4.35 14.47
N HIS A 121 2.83 4.82 15.61
CA HIS A 121 4.09 4.35 16.20
C HIS A 121 3.77 3.30 17.28
N MET A 122 4.37 2.12 17.16
CA MET A 122 4.11 0.99 18.05
C MET A 122 5.38 0.61 18.79
N PRO A 123 5.45 0.78 20.12
CA PRO A 123 6.51 0.16 20.92
C PRO A 123 6.36 -1.36 20.88
N THR A 124 7.46 -2.09 20.86
CA THR A 124 7.48 -3.56 20.95
C THR A 124 7.88 -4.07 22.32
N ASP A 125 8.44 -3.20 23.15
CA ASP A 125 8.98 -3.54 24.46
C ASP A 125 8.25 -2.78 25.57
N SER A 126 8.11 -3.44 26.73
CA SER A 126 7.58 -2.89 27.99
C SER A 126 6.09 -2.51 28.06
N ALA A 127 5.53 -2.65 29.27
CA ALA A 127 4.09 -2.44 29.53
C ALA A 127 3.64 -0.97 29.61
N ASN A 128 4.57 0.01 29.67
CA ASN A 128 4.26 1.43 29.94
C ASN A 128 4.75 2.40 28.85
N LEU A 129 4.73 1.99 27.58
CA LEU A 129 5.12 2.83 26.43
C LEU A 129 3.93 3.05 25.49
N TRP A 130 3.92 4.18 24.77
CA TRP A 130 2.95 4.43 23.70
C TRP A 130 3.53 5.23 22.54
N GLY A 131 2.86 5.19 21.39
CA GLY A 131 3.19 5.98 20.21
C GLY A 131 2.83 7.46 20.36
N GLY A 132 3.72 8.34 19.93
CA GLY A 132 3.43 9.78 19.82
C GLY A 132 2.74 10.17 18.51
N ASN A 133 2.65 11.48 18.26
CA ASN A 133 2.08 11.99 17.01
C ASN A 133 3.04 11.83 15.80
N GLN A 134 2.47 11.89 14.60
CA GLN A 134 3.17 11.67 13.33
C GLN A 134 3.94 12.88 12.75
N LEU A 135 4.07 14.00 13.47
CA LEU A 135 4.53 15.30 12.92
C LEU A 135 5.87 15.28 12.16
N SER A 136 6.67 14.23 12.34
CA SER A 136 8.01 14.11 11.75
C SER A 136 8.06 13.13 10.57
N SER A 137 6.95 12.49 10.21
CA SER A 137 6.85 11.57 9.07
C SER A 137 6.44 12.29 7.78
N SER A 138 6.90 11.79 6.64
CA SER A 138 6.58 12.29 5.29
C SER A 138 6.02 11.15 4.42
N ALA A 139 5.71 11.48 3.15
CA ALA A 139 5.31 10.48 2.16
C ALA A 139 6.40 9.43 1.86
N THR A 140 7.66 9.74 2.14
CA THR A 140 8.82 8.87 1.83
C THR A 140 9.58 8.39 3.05
N ASN A 141 9.32 8.95 4.24
CA ASN A 141 10.07 8.66 5.46
C ASN A 141 9.16 8.59 6.70
N ALA A 142 9.51 7.72 7.63
CA ALA A 142 8.91 7.62 8.95
C ALA A 142 9.95 7.99 10.02
N VAL A 143 9.54 8.76 11.01
CA VAL A 143 10.35 9.05 12.20
C VAL A 143 9.61 8.48 13.40
N LEU A 144 10.14 7.40 13.99
CA LEU A 144 9.53 6.78 15.16
C LEU A 144 9.45 7.80 16.30
N ARG A 145 8.29 7.90 16.94
CA ARG A 145 8.12 8.69 18.17
C ARG A 145 7.45 7.82 19.22
N LEU A 146 8.17 7.59 20.32
CA LEU A 146 7.64 6.88 21.49
C LEU A 146 7.62 7.81 22.71
N MET A 147 6.72 7.50 23.62
CA MET A 147 6.46 8.25 24.85
C MET A 147 6.42 7.27 26.04
N ALA A 148 6.80 7.75 27.22
CA ALA A 148 6.80 6.96 28.45
C ALA A 148 6.57 7.87 29.67
N PRO A 149 6.08 7.35 30.81
CA PRO A 149 5.94 8.15 32.04
C PRO A 149 7.29 8.38 32.74
N THR A 150 8.30 7.56 32.45
CA THR A 150 9.65 7.63 32.99
C THR A 150 10.68 7.55 31.87
N SER A 151 11.88 8.10 32.07
CA SER A 151 12.95 7.92 31.10
C SER A 151 13.37 6.45 31.01
N VAL A 152 13.50 5.92 29.81
CA VAL A 152 13.91 4.52 29.56
C VAL A 152 14.87 4.50 28.36
N THR A 153 15.92 3.69 28.44
CA THR A 153 16.90 3.51 27.37
C THR A 153 16.68 2.20 26.62
N GLY A 154 17.10 2.16 25.36
CA GLY A 154 17.16 0.92 24.58
C GLY A 154 15.80 0.28 24.28
N VAL A 155 14.73 1.07 24.13
CA VAL A 155 13.40 0.53 23.80
C VAL A 155 13.23 0.37 22.30
N GLN A 156 12.52 -0.66 21.86
CA GLN A 156 12.23 -0.87 20.44
C GLN A 156 10.83 -0.43 20.04
N GLY A 157 10.69 -0.02 18.79
CA GLY A 157 9.39 0.21 18.15
C GLY A 157 9.48 0.34 16.64
N TRP A 158 8.33 0.30 15.99
CA TRP A 158 8.18 0.42 14.53
C TRP A 158 7.08 1.43 14.20
N SER A 159 7.09 1.91 12.96
CA SER A 159 6.03 2.77 12.43
C SER A 159 5.19 1.98 11.42
N LEU A 160 3.87 2.08 11.55
CA LEU A 160 2.89 1.60 10.59
C LEU A 160 2.34 2.80 9.83
N GLY A 161 2.47 2.81 8.51
CA GLY A 161 1.87 3.81 7.62
C GLY A 161 0.72 3.19 6.83
N ILE A 162 -0.43 3.88 6.78
CA ILE A 162 -1.58 3.51 5.95
C ILE A 162 -1.95 4.73 5.11
N GLY A 163 -1.97 4.60 3.79
CA GLY A 163 -2.21 5.72 2.91
C GLY A 163 -2.37 5.33 1.45
N ARG A 164 -2.21 6.30 0.56
CA ARG A 164 -2.29 6.10 -0.88
C ARG A 164 -0.90 5.98 -1.51
N TRP A 165 -0.76 5.18 -2.56
CA TRP A 165 0.50 5.09 -3.34
C TRP A 165 0.44 5.79 -4.70
N PHE A 166 -0.75 6.21 -5.14
CA PHE A 166 -0.98 7.12 -6.26
C PHE A 166 -2.10 8.10 -5.95
#